data_AF-A0A352JH98-F1
#
_entry.id   AF-A0A352JH98-F1
#
_cell.length_a   1.000
_cell.length_b   1.000
_cell.length_c   1.000
_cell.angle_alpha   90.00
_cell.angle_beta   90.00
_cell.angle_gamma   90.00
#
_symmetry.space_group_name_H-M   'P 1'
#
loop_
_entity.id
_entity.type
_entity.pdbx_description
1 polymer ?
#
loop_
_entity_poly.entity_id
_entity_poly.type
_entity_poly.pdbx_seq_one_letter_code
_entity_poly.pdbx_strand_id
1 'polypeptide(L)'
;MNQLLSAFTLFLSLLVEAIPFLMMGVLLSGALLIFVDERKLIKILPKNPFLGSLAGSLLGFMFPVCECGNVPVARRLISQGAPISVAVSFLLAAPTINPVVIWATWTAFRDQPEIVVLRVVLSLANAVIISMIFSTQKDLRPILKPNIAIALPAPKVKAGVVPTGTFFLGEDRSQPLDLSGYKTESNQIITKSLPDRLNLLLDNTLAEMRELGAILVFGSAIAAIIQVWVPRDIILNL
;
A
#
# COMPACT_ATOMS: atom_id res chain seq x y z
N MET A 1 -16.68 35.52 1.70
CA MET A 1 -16.26 35.17 3.08
C MET A 1 -16.66 33.75 3.47
N ASN A 2 -17.91 33.32 3.23
CA ASN A 2 -18.40 32.03 3.72
C ASN A 2 -17.75 30.80 3.08
N GLN A 3 -17.44 30.84 1.78
CA GLN A 3 -16.82 29.71 1.09
C GLN A 3 -15.41 29.37 1.59
N LEU A 4 -14.60 30.38 1.93
CA LEU A 4 -13.26 30.16 2.47
C LEU A 4 -13.32 29.51 3.85
N LEU A 5 -14.26 29.95 4.69
CA LEU A 5 -14.51 29.34 6.00
C LEU A 5 -15.02 27.90 5.86
N SER A 6 -15.96 27.65 4.93
CA SER A 6 -16.43 26.28 4.64
C SER A 6 -15.31 25.37 4.15
N ALA A 7 -14.43 25.86 3.27
CA ALA A 7 -13.27 25.09 2.79
C ALA A 7 -12.33 24.76 3.95
N PHE A 8 -12.05 25.74 4.81
CA PHE A 8 -11.18 25.55 5.97
C PHE A 8 -11.77 24.56 6.97
N THR A 9 -13.07 24.65 7.26
CA THR A 9 -13.75 23.69 8.15
C THR A 9 -13.74 22.28 7.59
N LEU A 10 -14.01 22.09 6.29
CA LEU A 10 -13.95 20.78 5.64
C LEU A 10 -12.53 20.20 5.66
N PHE A 11 -11.54 21.02 5.31
CA PHE A 11 -10.13 20.63 5.38
C PHE A 11 -9.73 20.17 6.79
N LEU A 12 -10.07 20.96 7.82
CA LEU A 12 -9.75 20.63 9.21
C LEU A 12 -10.48 19.37 9.67
N SER A 13 -11.74 19.19 9.26
CA SER A 13 -12.52 17.98 9.55
C SER A 13 -11.87 16.73 8.97
N LEU A 14 -11.49 16.76 7.69
CA LEU A 14 -10.83 15.64 7.01
C LEU A 14 -9.49 15.30 7.66
N LEU A 15 -8.71 16.32 8.05
CA LEU A 15 -7.44 16.11 8.73
C LEU A 15 -7.60 15.47 10.11
N VAL A 16 -8.49 16.02 10.94
CA VAL A 16 -8.72 15.52 12.30
C VAL A 16 -9.27 14.09 12.27
N GLU A 17 -10.08 13.75 11.27
CA GLU A 17 -10.59 12.40 11.08
C GLU A 17 -9.51 11.43 10.58
N ALA A 18 -8.70 11.81 9.60
CA ALA A 18 -7.74 10.89 8.97
C ALA A 18 -6.45 10.66 9.77
N ILE A 19 -5.99 11.62 10.59
CA ILE A 19 -4.80 11.47 11.44
C ILE A 19 -4.85 10.24 12.36
N PRO A 20 -5.93 9.99 13.15
CA PRO A 20 -5.98 8.82 14.03
C PRO A 20 -6.00 7.50 13.25
N PHE A 21 -6.65 7.45 12.08
CA PHE A 21 -6.62 6.27 11.22
C PHE A 21 -5.24 6.02 10.62
N LEU A 22 -4.53 7.09 10.23
CA LEU A 22 -3.16 7.01 9.74
C LEU A 22 -2.23 6.50 10.84
N MET A 23 -2.30 7.06 12.06
CA MET A 23 -1.53 6.56 13.20
C MET A 23 -1.80 5.09 13.47
N MET A 24 -3.07 4.67 13.48
CA MET A 24 -3.44 3.27 13.68
C MET A 24 -2.88 2.36 12.58
N GLY A 25 -2.89 2.81 11.31
CA GLY A 25 -2.31 2.09 10.18
C GLY A 25 -0.80 1.89 10.31
N VAL A 26 -0.06 2.93 10.71
CA VAL A 26 1.39 2.83 10.92
C VAL A 26 1.71 1.96 12.14
N LEU A 27 0.92 2.06 13.21
CA LEU A 27 1.06 1.19 14.39
C LEU A 27 0.81 -0.28 14.04
N LEU A 28 -0.21 -0.57 13.24
CA LEU A 28 -0.51 -1.92 12.73
C LEU A 28 0.62 -2.43 11.84
N SER A 29 1.14 -1.60 10.93
CA SER A 29 2.33 -1.95 10.13
C SER A 29 3.51 -2.32 11.02
N GLY A 30 3.77 -1.53 12.07
CA GLY A 30 4.75 -1.80 13.13
C GLY A 30 4.50 -3.10 13.89
N ALA A 31 3.26 -3.37 14.28
CA ALA A 31 2.88 -4.58 14.99
C ALA A 31 3.02 -5.84 14.11
N LEU A 32 2.75 -5.73 12.82
CA LEU A 32 2.99 -6.81 11.86
C LEU A 32 4.47 -7.22 11.80
N LEU A 33 5.43 -6.32 12.04
CA LEU A 33 6.84 -6.70 12.17
C LEU A 33 7.11 -7.65 13.36
N ILE A 34 6.35 -7.51 14.45
CA ILE A 34 6.56 -8.25 15.69
C ILE A 34 5.76 -9.55 15.67
N PHE A 35 4.53 -9.51 15.14
CA PHE A 35 3.60 -10.64 15.14
C PHE A 35 3.76 -11.56 13.93
N VAL A 36 4.23 -11.06 12.78
CA VAL A 36 4.35 -11.85 11.55
C VAL A 36 5.81 -12.23 11.31
N ASP A 37 6.13 -13.49 11.64
CA ASP A 37 7.42 -14.09 11.34
C ASP A 37 7.57 -14.29 9.83
N GLU A 38 8.50 -13.55 9.22
CA GLU A 38 8.81 -13.54 7.79
C GLU A 38 8.97 -14.96 7.22
N ARG A 39 9.59 -15.87 7.99
CA ARG A 39 9.81 -17.26 7.53
C ARG A 39 8.51 -18.07 7.45
N LYS A 40 7.56 -17.83 8.36
CA LYS A 40 6.26 -18.50 8.35
C LYS A 40 5.38 -17.94 7.23
N LEU A 41 5.43 -16.62 7.02
CA LEU A 41 4.67 -15.96 5.97
C LEU A 41 5.11 -16.44 4.58
N ILE A 42 6.41 -16.44 4.27
CA ILE A 42 6.94 -16.93 2.99
C ILE A 42 6.61 -18.41 2.76
N LYS A 43 6.56 -19.23 3.82
CA LYS A 43 6.27 -20.67 3.73
C LYS A 43 4.79 -20.97 3.49
N ILE A 44 3.90 -20.10 3.99
CA ILE A 44 2.45 -20.21 3.80
C ILE A 44 2.00 -19.62 2.45
N LEU A 45 2.71 -18.60 1.95
CA LEU A 45 2.32 -17.92 0.73
C LEU A 45 2.56 -18.80 -0.52
N PRO A 46 1.53 -19.02 -1.35
CA PRO A 46 1.66 -19.81 -2.55
C PRO A 46 2.49 -19.10 -3.61
N LYS A 47 3.35 -19.85 -4.31
CA LYS A 47 4.23 -19.33 -5.37
C LYS A 47 3.52 -19.09 -6.70
N ASN A 48 2.37 -19.73 -6.91
CA ASN A 48 1.58 -19.56 -8.13
C ASN A 48 0.89 -18.18 -8.12
N PRO A 49 0.94 -17.42 -9.22
CA PRO A 49 0.40 -16.06 -9.26
C PRO A 49 -1.08 -16.02 -8.88
N PHE A 50 -1.89 -16.95 -9.42
CA PHE A 50 -3.32 -17.04 -9.13
C PHE A 50 -3.63 -17.32 -7.65
N LEU A 51 -2.99 -18.33 -7.07
CA LEU A 51 -3.17 -18.64 -5.64
C LEU A 51 -2.59 -17.52 -4.76
N GLY A 52 -1.53 -16.86 -5.20
CA GLY A 52 -0.93 -15.70 -4.54
C GLY A 52 -1.89 -14.53 -4.49
N SER A 53 -2.56 -14.23 -5.61
CA SER A 53 -3.61 -13.22 -5.67
C SER A 53 -4.77 -13.54 -4.72
N LEU A 54 -5.21 -14.80 -4.68
CA LEU A 54 -6.31 -15.20 -3.80
C LEU A 54 -5.92 -15.11 -2.31
N ALA A 55 -4.70 -15.52 -1.97
CA ALA A 55 -4.15 -15.41 -0.62
C ALA A 55 -4.00 -13.94 -0.19
N GLY A 56 -3.51 -13.06 -1.07
CA GLY A 56 -3.39 -11.63 -0.79
C GLY A 56 -4.76 -10.95 -0.64
N SER A 57 -5.74 -11.32 -1.45
CA SER A 57 -7.11 -10.83 -1.29
C SER A 57 -7.75 -11.29 0.02
N LEU A 58 -7.52 -12.54 0.43
CA LEU A 58 -7.99 -13.05 1.72
C LEU A 58 -7.30 -12.36 2.90
N LEU A 59 -6.01 -12.05 2.78
CA LEU A 59 -5.30 -11.22 3.76
C LEU A 59 -5.92 -9.82 3.82
N GLY A 60 -6.26 -9.21 2.69
CA GLY A 60 -6.93 -7.89 2.67
C GLY A 60 -8.31 -7.92 3.33
N PHE A 61 -9.05 -9.02 3.18
CA PHE A 61 -10.31 -9.24 3.86
C PHE A 61 -10.16 -9.37 5.38
N MET A 62 -9.14 -10.12 5.83
CA MET A 62 -8.86 -10.36 7.25
C MET A 62 -8.20 -9.18 7.96
N PHE A 63 -7.43 -8.38 7.24
CA PHE A 63 -6.76 -7.18 7.73
C PHE A 63 -7.43 -5.95 7.12
N PRO A 64 -8.55 -5.49 7.70
CA PRO A 64 -9.23 -4.27 7.26
C PRO A 64 -8.37 -3.06 7.64
N VAL A 65 -7.43 -2.70 6.76
CA VAL A 65 -6.62 -1.50 6.90
C VAL A 65 -7.29 -0.34 6.17
N CYS A 66 -7.26 0.85 6.77
CA CYS A 66 -7.65 2.08 6.07
C CYS A 66 -6.76 2.29 4.84
N GLU A 67 -7.25 3.00 3.82
CA GLU A 67 -6.48 3.27 2.60
C GLU A 67 -5.09 3.88 2.91
N CYS A 68 -5.01 4.66 3.99
CA CYS A 68 -3.79 5.30 4.47
C CYS A 68 -2.74 4.29 4.99
N GLY A 69 -3.19 3.20 5.65
CA GLY A 69 -2.32 2.18 6.24
C GLY A 69 -2.02 1.00 5.29
N ASN A 70 -2.83 0.83 4.25
CA ASN A 70 -2.69 -0.28 3.31
C ASN A 70 -1.35 -0.25 2.56
N VAL A 71 -0.85 0.96 2.23
CA VAL A 71 0.42 1.15 1.51
C VAL A 71 1.64 0.72 2.35
N PRO A 72 1.82 1.17 3.61
CA PRO A 72 2.87 0.65 4.50
C PRO A 72 2.84 -0.87 4.65
N VAL A 73 1.66 -1.45 4.87
CA VAL A 73 1.51 -2.89 5.07
C VAL A 73 1.92 -3.67 3.82
N ALA A 74 1.46 -3.24 2.65
CA ALA A 74 1.83 -3.87 1.39
C ALA A 74 3.33 -3.72 1.09
N ARG A 75 3.91 -2.53 1.32
CA ARG A 75 5.35 -2.29 1.22
C ARG A 75 6.13 -3.24 2.12
N ARG A 76 5.65 -3.45 3.35
CA ARG A 76 6.29 -4.35 4.30
C ARG A 76 6.21 -5.81 3.86
N LEU A 77 5.06 -6.24 3.34
CA LEU A 77 4.88 -7.58 2.77
C LEU A 77 5.90 -7.85 1.65
N ILE A 78 6.09 -6.89 0.74
CA ILE A 78 7.10 -6.98 -0.31
C ILE A 78 8.51 -6.99 0.29
N SER A 79 8.77 -6.16 1.32
CA SER A 79 10.07 -6.11 1.98
C SER A 79 10.49 -7.42 2.66
N GLN A 80 9.49 -8.22 3.06
CA GLN A 80 9.62 -9.54 3.66
C GLN A 80 9.65 -10.67 2.62
N GLY A 81 9.77 -10.34 1.32
CA GLY A 81 9.86 -11.33 0.24
C GLY A 81 8.53 -11.98 -0.15
N ALA A 82 7.37 -11.40 0.22
CA ALA A 82 6.09 -11.87 -0.31
C ALA A 82 6.05 -11.72 -1.84
N PRO A 83 5.42 -12.66 -2.58
CA PRO A 83 5.19 -12.50 -4.01
C PRO A 83 4.42 -11.20 -4.29
N ILE A 84 4.81 -10.48 -5.35
CA ILE A 84 4.14 -9.25 -5.78
C ILE A 84 2.64 -9.46 -5.98
N SER A 85 2.25 -10.62 -6.50
CA SER A 85 0.84 -10.97 -6.72
C SER A 85 0.05 -10.88 -5.40
N VAL A 86 0.64 -11.31 -4.28
CA VAL A 86 0.03 -11.20 -2.94
C VAL A 86 -0.08 -9.75 -2.51
N ALA A 87 0.98 -8.95 -2.68
CA ALA A 87 0.98 -7.55 -2.24
C ALA A 87 0.00 -6.67 -3.04
N VAL A 88 -0.04 -6.83 -4.37
CA VAL A 88 -0.94 -6.07 -5.25
C VAL A 88 -2.40 -6.46 -5.02
N SER A 89 -2.68 -7.75 -4.87
CA SER A 89 -4.05 -8.21 -4.57
C SER A 89 -4.51 -7.79 -3.17
N PHE A 90 -3.61 -7.78 -2.18
CA PHE A 90 -3.88 -7.21 -0.85
C PHE A 90 -4.22 -5.71 -0.94
N LEU A 91 -3.40 -4.92 -1.66
CA LEU A 91 -3.62 -3.50 -1.88
C LEU A 91 -5.00 -3.21 -2.48
N LEU A 92 -5.43 -4.01 -3.46
CA LEU A 92 -6.72 -3.84 -4.13
C LEU A 92 -7.89 -4.35 -3.28
N ALA A 93 -7.72 -5.48 -2.60
CA ALA A 93 -8.80 -6.15 -1.87
C ALA A 93 -9.10 -5.52 -0.49
N ALA A 94 -8.08 -5.01 0.22
CA ALA A 94 -8.23 -4.47 1.56
C ALA A 94 -9.31 -3.37 1.68
N PRO A 95 -9.39 -2.37 0.78
CA PRO A 95 -10.48 -1.39 0.83
C PRO A 95 -11.78 -1.87 0.17
N THR A 96 -11.72 -2.78 -0.82
CA THR A 96 -12.87 -3.12 -1.66
C THR A 96 -13.73 -4.27 -1.11
N ILE A 97 -13.09 -5.25 -0.47
CA ILE A 97 -13.74 -6.46 0.08
C ILE A 97 -13.82 -6.37 1.61
N ASN A 98 -13.57 -5.20 2.22
CA ASN A 98 -13.61 -5.02 3.66
C ASN A 98 -14.97 -5.44 4.27
N PRO A 99 -15.00 -6.21 5.38
CA PRO A 99 -16.26 -6.59 6.06
C PRO A 99 -17.17 -5.39 6.38
N VAL A 100 -16.59 -4.26 6.80
CA VAL A 100 -17.32 -3.02 7.10
C VAL A 100 -17.99 -2.48 5.84
N VAL A 101 -17.28 -2.53 4.71
CA VAL A 101 -17.78 -2.05 3.42
C VAL A 101 -18.87 -2.97 2.86
N ILE A 102 -18.71 -4.29 3.01
CA ILE A 102 -19.73 -5.28 2.65
C ILE A 102 -20.98 -5.05 3.49
N TRP A 103 -20.83 -4.84 4.80
CA TRP A 103 -21.93 -4.53 5.69
C TRP A 103 -22.64 -3.24 5.30
N ALA A 104 -21.90 -2.17 5.02
CA ALA A 104 -22.47 -0.90 4.56
C ALA A 104 -23.28 -1.08 3.27
N THR A 105 -22.76 -1.86 2.31
CA THR A 105 -23.47 -2.18 1.06
C THR A 105 -24.75 -2.96 1.33
N TRP A 106 -24.70 -3.95 2.22
CA TRP A 106 -25.87 -4.72 2.63
C TRP A 106 -26.94 -3.84 3.27
N THR A 107 -26.54 -2.90 4.12
CA THR A 107 -27.48 -1.99 4.77
C THR A 107 -28.10 -0.97 3.81
N ALA A 108 -27.36 -0.58 2.76
CA ALA A 108 -27.82 0.36 1.75
C ALA A 108 -28.75 -0.30 0.72
N PHE A 109 -28.48 -1.55 0.33
CA PHE A 109 -29.21 -2.29 -0.70
C PHE A 109 -29.91 -3.53 -0.12
N ARG A 110 -30.71 -3.35 0.94
CA ARG A 110 -31.39 -4.47 1.63
C ARG A 110 -32.32 -5.26 0.72
N ASP A 111 -32.98 -4.58 -0.21
CA ASP A 111 -33.96 -5.20 -1.12
C ASP A 111 -33.29 -5.92 -2.31
N GLN A 112 -31.98 -5.75 -2.51
CA GLN A 112 -31.23 -6.30 -3.65
C GLN A 112 -29.87 -6.87 -3.20
N PRO A 113 -29.86 -8.03 -2.51
CA PRO A 113 -28.62 -8.65 -2.02
C PRO A 113 -27.66 -9.07 -3.15
N GLU A 114 -28.17 -9.21 -4.38
CA GLU A 114 -27.39 -9.47 -5.58
C GLU A 114 -26.28 -8.43 -5.79
N ILE A 115 -26.53 -7.16 -5.45
CA ILE A 115 -25.54 -6.07 -5.57
C ILE A 115 -24.33 -6.33 -4.66
N VAL A 116 -24.56 -6.85 -3.45
CA VAL A 116 -23.49 -7.16 -2.50
C VAL A 116 -22.62 -8.29 -3.03
N VAL A 117 -23.24 -9.34 -3.58
CA VAL A 117 -22.53 -10.47 -4.18
C VAL A 117 -21.74 -10.01 -5.41
N LEU A 118 -22.36 -9.25 -6.31
CA LEU A 118 -21.71 -8.69 -7.50
C LEU A 118 -20.52 -7.82 -7.11
N ARG A 119 -20.66 -6.97 -6.09
CA ARG A 119 -19.56 -6.14 -5.57
C ARG A 119 -18.38 -7.00 -5.15
N VAL A 120 -18.61 -8.02 -4.33
CA VAL A 120 -17.53 -8.89 -3.83
C VAL A 120 -16.88 -9.66 -4.97
N VAL A 121 -17.68 -10.28 -5.84
CA VAL A 121 -17.17 -11.11 -6.96
C VAL A 121 -16.39 -10.26 -7.96
N LEU A 122 -16.93 -9.11 -8.38
CA LEU A 122 -16.26 -8.23 -9.34
C LEU A 122 -15.00 -7.60 -8.72
N SER A 123 -15.04 -7.20 -7.45
CA SER A 123 -13.85 -6.65 -6.78
C SER A 123 -12.75 -7.70 -6.67
N LEU A 124 -13.10 -8.93 -6.29
CA LEU A 124 -12.15 -10.05 -6.23
C LEU A 124 -11.60 -10.40 -7.61
N ALA A 125 -12.46 -10.46 -8.63
CA ALA A 125 -12.04 -10.72 -10.00
C ALA A 125 -11.05 -9.66 -10.49
N ASN A 126 -11.36 -8.37 -10.29
CA ASN A 126 -10.45 -7.28 -10.64
C ASN A 126 -9.12 -7.36 -9.88
N ALA A 127 -9.15 -7.62 -8.57
CA ALA A 127 -7.94 -7.78 -7.76
C ALA A 127 -7.06 -8.93 -8.27
N VAL A 128 -7.67 -10.06 -8.63
CA VAL A 128 -6.95 -11.23 -9.17
C VAL A 128 -6.40 -10.94 -10.56
N ILE A 129 -7.19 -10.37 -11.47
CA ILE A 129 -6.77 -10.05 -12.84
C ILE A 129 -5.59 -9.08 -12.82
N ILE A 130 -5.72 -7.96 -12.10
CA ILE A 130 -4.65 -6.95 -12.01
C ILE A 130 -3.40 -7.56 -11.37
N SER A 131 -3.56 -8.28 -10.26
CA SER A 131 -2.44 -8.96 -9.60
C SER A 131 -1.73 -9.96 -10.52
N MET A 132 -2.47 -10.70 -11.34
CA MET A 132 -1.92 -11.66 -12.29
C MET A 132 -1.15 -10.95 -13.42
N ILE A 133 -1.68 -9.84 -13.93
CA ILE A 133 -0.99 -8.99 -14.92
C ILE A 133 0.34 -8.49 -14.34
N PHE A 134 0.32 -7.92 -13.13
CA PHE A 134 1.54 -7.45 -12.46
C PHE A 134 2.52 -8.59 -12.16
N SER A 135 2.01 -9.79 -11.86
CA SER A 135 2.86 -10.97 -11.65
C SER A 135 3.50 -11.52 -12.92
N THR A 136 3.00 -11.12 -14.10
CA THR A 136 3.57 -11.52 -15.40
C THR A 136 4.77 -10.65 -15.77
N GLN A 137 4.91 -9.47 -15.14
CA GLN A 137 6.08 -8.61 -15.34
C GLN A 137 7.31 -9.24 -14.70
N LYS A 138 8.35 -9.47 -15.51
CA LYS A 138 9.61 -10.13 -15.09
C LYS A 138 10.52 -9.22 -14.27
N ASP A 139 10.37 -7.90 -14.40
CA ASP A 139 11.14 -6.93 -13.65
C ASP A 139 10.26 -5.75 -13.22
N LEU A 140 9.92 -5.70 -11.93
CA LEU A 140 9.14 -4.61 -11.33
C LEU A 140 10.03 -3.55 -10.67
N ARG A 141 11.34 -3.74 -10.65
CA ARG A 141 12.32 -2.78 -10.13
C ARG A 141 12.20 -1.37 -10.74
N PRO A 142 11.84 -1.18 -12.03
CA PRO A 142 11.65 0.16 -12.57
C PRO A 142 10.41 0.89 -12.02
N ILE A 143 9.45 0.17 -11.43
CA ILE A 143 8.18 0.74 -10.91
C ILE A 143 8.25 0.93 -9.39
N LEU A 144 9.05 0.11 -8.70
CA LEU A 144 9.23 0.19 -7.26
C LEU A 144 10.21 1.30 -6.90
N LYS A 145 9.92 2.06 -5.82
CA LYS A 145 10.94 2.91 -5.19
C LYS A 145 12.20 2.08 -4.92
N PRO A 146 13.42 2.64 -5.11
CA PRO A 146 14.67 1.90 -4.97
C PRO A 146 14.76 1.16 -3.63
N ASN A 147 14.23 1.73 -2.56
CA ASN A 147 14.18 1.15 -1.22
C ASN A 147 13.31 -0.12 -1.08
N ILE A 148 12.46 -0.44 -2.05
CA ILE A 148 11.56 -1.62 -2.07
C ILE A 148 12.01 -2.62 -3.14
N ALA A 149 12.59 -2.13 -4.25
CA ALA A 149 13.15 -2.95 -5.33
C ALA A 149 14.26 -3.92 -4.85
N ILE A 150 14.94 -3.56 -3.75
CA ILE A 150 16.03 -4.33 -3.13
C ILE A 150 15.53 -5.58 -2.40
N ALA A 151 14.28 -5.60 -1.94
CA ALA A 151 13.72 -6.71 -1.17
C ALA A 151 13.09 -7.82 -2.03
N LEU A 152 12.95 -7.58 -3.33
CA LEU A 152 12.58 -8.64 -4.27
C LEU A 152 13.75 -9.63 -4.40
N PRO A 153 13.49 -10.95 -4.45
CA PRO A 153 14.55 -11.93 -4.71
C PRO A 153 15.31 -11.54 -5.98
N ALA A 154 16.65 -11.57 -5.92
CA ALA A 154 17.50 -11.19 -7.03
C ALA A 154 17.06 -11.93 -8.30
N PRO A 155 17.05 -11.26 -9.48
CA PRO A 155 16.57 -11.89 -10.69
C PRO A 155 17.50 -13.08 -10.95
N LYS A 156 16.96 -14.22 -11.39
CA LYS A 156 17.79 -15.27 -12.01
C LYS A 156 18.26 -14.82 -13.39
N VAL A 157 18.85 -13.64 -13.48
CA VAL A 157 19.45 -13.08 -14.69
C VAL A 157 20.95 -13.16 -14.47
N LYS A 158 21.65 -13.84 -15.38
CA LYS A 158 23.12 -13.85 -15.42
C LYS A 158 23.58 -12.39 -15.40
N ALA A 159 24.51 -12.06 -14.51
CA ALA A 159 25.09 -10.72 -14.38
C ALA A 159 25.44 -10.16 -15.78
N GLY A 160 24.55 -9.32 -16.28
CA GLY A 160 24.61 -8.69 -17.57
C GLY A 160 24.07 -7.29 -17.34
N VAL A 161 24.88 -6.31 -17.71
CA VAL A 161 24.65 -4.88 -17.48
C VAL A 161 23.28 -4.51 -18.05
N VAL A 162 22.31 -4.24 -17.17
CA VAL A 162 21.00 -3.73 -17.57
C VAL A 162 21.13 -2.21 -17.61
N PRO A 163 20.98 -1.56 -18.78
CA PRO A 163 20.97 -0.11 -18.85
C PRO A 163 19.72 0.42 -18.15
N THR A 164 19.92 1.09 -17.01
CA THR A 164 18.86 1.82 -16.31
C THR A 164 18.42 2.97 -17.23
N GLY A 165 17.25 2.85 -17.84
CA GLY A 165 16.75 3.80 -18.82
C GLY A 165 16.38 5.16 -18.21
N THR A 166 17.34 6.07 -18.10
CA THR A 166 17.08 7.51 -18.04
C THR A 166 16.89 8.02 -19.47
N PHE A 167 15.75 7.70 -20.09
CA PHE A 167 15.47 8.05 -21.50
C PHE A 167 15.29 9.57 -21.76
N PHE A 168 15.29 10.42 -20.72
CA PHE A 168 15.01 11.86 -20.88
C PHE A 168 16.01 12.82 -20.23
N LEU A 169 17.02 12.35 -19.50
CA LEU A 169 18.10 13.20 -19.01
C LEU A 169 19.41 12.63 -19.52
N GLY A 170 20.06 13.36 -20.44
CA GLY A 170 21.33 13.00 -21.08
C GLY A 170 22.52 13.04 -20.13
N GLU A 171 22.42 12.33 -19.01
CA GLU A 171 23.49 12.17 -18.04
C GLU A 171 23.77 10.67 -17.86
N ASP A 172 24.82 10.22 -18.55
CA ASP A 172 25.40 8.87 -18.50
C ASP A 172 26.01 8.60 -17.12
N ARG A 173 25.15 8.27 -16.13
CA ARG A 173 25.61 7.67 -14.85
C ARG A 173 25.06 6.27 -14.72
N SER A 174 25.68 5.35 -15.46
CA SER A 174 25.62 3.92 -15.22
C SER A 174 26.38 3.56 -13.93
N GLN A 175 25.82 3.92 -12.77
CA GLN A 175 26.34 3.42 -11.50
C GLN A 175 25.80 2.00 -11.24
N PRO A 176 26.68 1.02 -10.95
CA PRO A 176 26.23 -0.27 -10.48
C PRO A 176 25.51 -0.07 -9.14
N LEU A 177 24.27 -0.55 -9.03
CA LEU A 177 23.57 -0.57 -7.74
C LEU A 177 24.40 -1.40 -6.76
N ASP A 178 25.08 -0.74 -5.84
CA ASP A 178 25.88 -1.38 -4.81
C ASP A 178 24.98 -1.99 -3.73
N LEU A 179 24.66 -3.27 -3.92
CA LEU A 179 23.84 -4.09 -3.01
C LEU A 179 24.58 -4.50 -1.72
N SER A 180 25.85 -4.11 -1.55
CA SER A 180 26.64 -4.49 -0.38
C SER A 180 26.27 -3.72 0.89
N GLY A 181 25.70 -2.51 0.76
CA GLY A 181 25.26 -1.70 1.90
C GLY A 181 23.99 -2.21 2.61
N TYR A 182 23.04 -2.81 1.88
CA TYR A 182 21.69 -3.10 2.42
C TYR A 182 21.52 -4.51 3.01
N LYS A 183 22.30 -5.50 2.55
CA LYS A 183 22.35 -6.84 3.19
C LYS A 183 22.74 -6.74 4.67
N THR A 184 23.42 -5.66 5.04
CA THR A 184 23.84 -5.33 6.39
C THR A 184 22.68 -4.86 7.28
N GLU A 185 21.65 -4.18 6.75
CA GLU A 185 20.54 -3.63 7.55
C GLU A 185 19.48 -4.69 7.95
N SER A 186 19.07 -5.56 7.01
CA SER A 186 18.12 -6.65 7.30
C SER A 186 18.68 -7.64 8.34
N ASN A 187 19.99 -7.91 8.30
CA ASN A 187 20.66 -8.79 9.25
C ASN A 187 20.99 -8.08 10.59
N GLN A 188 20.94 -6.74 10.65
CA GLN A 188 21.17 -5.96 11.88
C GLN A 188 19.96 -5.90 12.81
N ILE A 189 18.74 -5.99 12.28
CA ILE A 189 17.52 -6.01 13.13
C ILE A 189 17.54 -7.24 14.03
N ILE A 190 18.11 -8.37 13.58
CA ILE A 190 18.15 -9.63 14.34
C ILE A 190 19.29 -9.66 15.39
N THR A 191 20.32 -8.81 15.27
CA THR A 191 21.50 -8.83 16.15
C THR A 191 21.58 -7.68 17.16
N LYS A 192 20.76 -6.63 16.99
CA LYS A 192 20.75 -5.47 17.90
C LYS A 192 19.86 -5.66 19.14
N SER A 193 20.24 -4.97 20.21
CA SER A 193 19.56 -4.97 21.51
C SER A 193 18.14 -4.37 21.40
N LEU A 194 17.23 -4.78 22.28
CA LEU A 194 15.84 -4.29 22.32
C LEU A 194 15.68 -2.75 22.17
N PRO A 195 16.50 -1.89 22.82
CA PRO A 195 16.36 -0.44 22.66
C PRO A 195 16.73 0.07 21.26
N ASP A 196 17.73 -0.53 20.60
CA ASP A 196 18.12 -0.13 19.25
C ASP A 196 17.06 -0.52 18.21
N ARG A 197 16.38 -1.66 18.42
CA ARG A 197 15.24 -2.06 17.57
C ARG A 197 14.06 -1.10 17.75
N LEU A 198 13.82 -0.64 18.98
CA LEU A 198 12.74 0.30 19.27
C LEU A 198 13.00 1.66 18.61
N ASN A 199 14.23 2.17 18.69
CA ASN A 199 14.62 3.42 18.05
C ASN A 199 14.52 3.34 16.52
N LEU A 200 14.99 2.24 15.91
CA LEU A 200 14.84 2.01 14.47
C LEU A 200 13.38 1.89 14.02
N LEU A 201 12.51 1.30 14.84
CA LEU A 201 11.07 1.27 14.56
C LEU A 201 10.46 2.66 14.65
N LEU A 202 10.82 3.45 15.67
CA LEU A 202 10.35 4.82 15.84
C LEU A 202 10.77 5.70 14.67
N ASP A 203 12.03 5.67 14.27
CA ASP A 203 12.55 6.52 13.18
C ASP A 203 11.87 6.21 11.85
N ASN A 204 11.65 4.92 11.54
CA ASN A 204 10.92 4.49 10.35
C ASN A 204 9.44 4.86 10.42
N THR A 205 8.80 4.66 11.58
CA THR A 205 7.40 5.03 11.82
C THR A 205 7.21 6.53 11.64
N LEU A 206 8.10 7.36 12.20
CA LEU A 206 8.05 8.82 12.07
C LEU A 206 8.29 9.28 10.63
N ALA A 207 9.19 8.63 9.90
CA ALA A 207 9.42 8.92 8.48
C ALA A 207 8.17 8.59 7.64
N GLU A 208 7.54 7.44 7.85
CA GLU A 208 6.30 7.05 7.15
C GLU A 208 5.12 7.96 7.53
N MET A 209 4.98 8.28 8.81
CA MET A 209 3.99 9.25 9.31
C MET A 209 4.16 10.62 8.64
N ARG A 210 5.41 11.10 8.46
CA ARG A 210 5.68 12.39 7.83
C ARG A 210 5.39 12.37 6.33
N GLU A 211 5.81 11.32 5.63
CA GLU A 211 5.59 11.19 4.18
C GLU A 211 4.10 11.05 3.85
N LEU A 212 3.40 10.16 4.55
CA LEU A 212 1.96 9.94 4.35
C LEU A 212 1.13 11.11 4.88
N GLY A 213 1.53 11.69 6.01
CA GLY A 213 0.89 12.88 6.56
C GLY A 213 0.97 14.08 5.61
N ALA A 214 2.10 14.28 4.93
CA ALA A 214 2.24 15.33 3.92
C ALA A 214 1.29 15.11 2.72
N ILE A 215 1.20 13.86 2.24
CA ILE A 215 0.28 13.49 1.15
C ILE A 215 -1.17 13.71 1.59
N LEU A 216 -1.53 13.33 2.82
CA LEU A 216 -2.86 13.52 3.39
C LEU A 216 -3.21 15.01 3.49
N VAL A 217 -2.32 15.84 4.03
CA VAL A 217 -2.52 17.29 4.13
C VAL A 217 -2.75 17.90 2.74
N PHE A 218 -1.92 17.51 1.77
CA PHE A 218 -2.05 18.02 0.41
C PHE A 218 -3.36 17.56 -0.26
N GLY A 219 -3.71 16.28 -0.09
CA GLY A 219 -4.95 15.70 -0.63
C GLY A 219 -6.20 16.32 -0.01
N SER A 220 -6.25 16.49 1.31
CA SER A 220 -7.36 17.14 2.01
C SER A 220 -7.53 18.60 1.58
N ALA A 221 -6.43 19.32 1.34
CA ALA A 221 -6.49 20.70 0.86
C ALA A 221 -7.10 20.78 -0.54
N ILE A 222 -6.66 19.90 -1.46
CA ILE A 222 -7.23 19.80 -2.81
C ILE A 222 -8.71 19.43 -2.73
N ALA A 223 -9.07 18.41 -1.95
CA ALA A 223 -10.45 17.95 -1.80
C ALA A 223 -11.37 19.07 -1.28
N ALA A 224 -10.94 19.82 -0.26
CA ALA A 224 -11.70 20.92 0.30
C ALA A 224 -11.90 22.07 -0.71
N ILE A 225 -10.87 22.39 -1.50
CA ILE A 225 -10.97 23.40 -2.56
C ILE A 225 -11.98 22.95 -3.61
N ILE A 226 -11.87 21.71 -4.11
CA ILE A 226 -12.77 21.17 -5.12
C ILE A 226 -14.21 21.13 -4.61
N GLN A 227 -14.45 20.65 -3.38
CA GLN A 227 -15.80 20.53 -2.82
C GLN A 227 -16.50 21.88 -2.61
N VAL A 228 -15.74 22.95 -2.42
CA VAL A 228 -16.30 24.31 -2.25
C VAL A 228 -16.49 25.02 -3.59
N TRP A 229 -15.59 24.77 -4.55
CA TRP A 229 -15.63 25.43 -5.86
C TRP A 229 -16.48 24.70 -6.91
N VAL A 230 -16.73 23.40 -6.76
CA VAL A 230 -17.61 22.66 -7.68
C VAL A 230 -19.06 22.82 -7.21
N PRO A 231 -19.92 23.54 -7.97
CA PRO A 231 -21.33 23.68 -7.64
C PRO A 231 -22.02 22.31 -7.70
N ARG A 232 -22.78 21.94 -6.67
CA ARG A 232 -23.51 20.67 -6.63
C ARG A 232 -24.50 20.51 -7.79
N ASP A 233 -24.94 21.63 -8.35
CA ASP A 233 -25.86 21.74 -9.47
C ASP A 233 -25.29 21.15 -10.78
N ILE A 234 -23.97 21.13 -10.93
CA ILE A 234 -23.27 20.51 -12.07
C ILE A 234 -23.17 18.99 -11.89
N ILE A 235 -23.08 18.50 -10.64
CA ILE A 235 -22.99 17.06 -10.34
C ILE A 235 -24.38 16.39 -10.44
N LEU A 236 -25.45 17.11 -10.10
CA LEU A 236 -26.82 16.58 -10.08
C LEU A 236 -27.55 16.65 -11.43
N ASN A 237 -27.02 17.40 -12.41
CA ASN A 237 -27.57 17.50 -13.78
C ASN A 237 -26.80 16.65 -14.81
N LEU A 238 -25.89 15.79 -14.36
CA LEU A 238 -25.17 14.80 -15.19
C LEU A 238 -25.78 13.42 -14.99
#